data_AF-A0A8J2PB98-F1
#
_entry.id   AF-A0A8J2PB98-F1
#
_cell.length_a   1.000
_cell.length_b   1.000
_cell.length_c   1.000
_cell.angle_alpha   90.00
_cell.angle_beta   90.00
_cell.angle_gamma   90.00
#
_symmetry.space_group_name_H-M   'P 1'
#
loop_
_entity.id
_entity.type
_entity.pdbx_description
1 polymer ?
#
loop_
_entity_poly.entity_id
_entity_poly.type
_entity_poly.pdbx_seq_one_letter_code
_entity_poly.pdbx_strand_id
1 'polypeptide(L)'
;RYHIENGKVTYSCRALESDTHEKNMAANRIVVSEFGTAAFPDPCKTIFQRLQTTFQTMMGKNWTDNCNVSVGYFGDQLYAMTETNVIRRISPEDLHIIGDKTNISDYIALNQATAHPHVCHDGTVYNMGNNYRHKRGPHYVLVKIPPTFGSSDTCYSQAQIVAEIPVSTRMFPSYYHSFGITKD
;
A
#
# COMPACT_ATOMS: atom_id res chain seq x y z
N ARG A 1 -2.42 -17.28 -8.95
CA ARG A 1 -1.61 -18.25 -8.20
C ARG A 1 -1.45 -19.51 -9.02
N TYR A 2 -0.20 -19.95 -9.22
CA TYR A 2 0.10 -21.30 -9.70
C TYR A 2 0.52 -22.12 -8.48
N HIS A 3 -0.17 -23.22 -8.19
CA HIS A 3 0.15 -24.11 -7.10
C HIS A 3 0.72 -25.41 -7.66
N ILE A 4 1.94 -25.74 -7.26
CA ILE A 4 2.72 -26.88 -7.76
C ILE A 4 2.83 -27.89 -6.62
N GLU A 5 2.25 -29.07 -6.81
CA GLU A 5 2.25 -30.13 -5.79
C GLU A 5 2.31 -31.50 -6.48
N ASN A 6 3.22 -32.37 -6.05
CA ASN A 6 3.38 -33.74 -6.58
C ASN A 6 3.50 -33.78 -8.12
N GLY A 7 4.23 -32.82 -8.70
CA GLY A 7 4.42 -32.70 -10.16
C GLY A 7 3.19 -32.21 -10.94
N LYS A 8 2.10 -31.84 -10.27
CA LYS A 8 0.89 -31.26 -10.88
C LYS A 8 0.86 -29.75 -10.64
N VAL A 9 0.27 -29.02 -11.58
CA VAL A 9 0.08 -27.56 -11.49
C VAL A 9 -1.41 -27.25 -11.54
N THR A 10 -1.86 -26.43 -10.59
CA THR A 10 -3.22 -25.86 -10.58
C THR A 10 -3.14 -24.34 -10.64
N TYR A 11 -4.14 -23.71 -11.27
CA TYR A 11 -4.22 -22.27 -11.42
C TYR A 11 -5.47 -21.74 -10.72
N SER A 12 -5.30 -20.65 -9.98
CA SER A 12 -6.40 -19.85 -9.43
C SER A 12 -6.13 -18.36 -9.62
N CYS A 13 -7.18 -17.59 -9.85
CA CYS A 13 -7.12 -16.14 -9.96
C CYS A 13 -8.40 -15.53 -9.40
N ARG A 14 -8.26 -14.40 -8.72
CA ARG A 14 -9.36 -13.66 -8.12
C ARG A 14 -9.07 -12.18 -8.29
N ALA A 15 -10.10 -11.38 -8.53
CA ALA A 15 -9.99 -9.94 -8.34
C ALA A 15 -9.74 -9.66 -6.84
N LEU A 16 -8.90 -8.67 -6.55
CA LEU A 16 -8.77 -8.17 -5.18
C LEU A 16 -10.04 -7.37 -4.87
N GLU A 17 -10.92 -7.92 -4.03
CA GLU A 17 -12.18 -7.30 -3.62
C GLU A 17 -11.94 -6.16 -2.62
N SER A 18 -11.18 -5.15 -3.04
CA SER A 18 -10.84 -3.98 -2.24
C SER A 18 -12.03 -3.01 -2.12
N ASP A 19 -11.92 -2.00 -1.25
CA ASP A 19 -12.97 -0.98 -1.12
C ASP A 19 -13.17 -0.24 -2.45
N THR A 20 -12.09 0.04 -3.18
CA THR A 20 -12.15 0.62 -4.52
C THR A 20 -12.91 -0.29 -5.47
N HIS A 21 -12.61 -1.59 -5.49
CA HIS A 21 -13.32 -2.56 -6.32
C HIS A 21 -14.81 -2.60 -5.99
N GLU A 22 -15.18 -2.78 -4.72
CA GLU A 22 -16.56 -2.86 -4.27
C GLU A 22 -17.36 -1.59 -4.61
N LYS A 23 -16.78 -0.39 -4.37
CA LYS A 23 -17.44 0.89 -4.71
C LYS A 23 -17.66 1.04 -6.21
N ASN A 24 -16.65 0.70 -7.01
CA ASN A 24 -16.76 0.80 -8.47
C ASN A 24 -17.77 -0.20 -9.04
N MET A 25 -17.80 -1.42 -8.52
CA MET A 25 -18.75 -2.45 -8.91
C MET A 25 -20.19 -2.08 -8.51
N ALA A 26 -20.39 -1.58 -7.28
CA ALA A 26 -21.70 -1.12 -6.82
C ALA A 26 -22.25 0.06 -7.64
N ALA A 27 -21.37 0.97 -8.08
CA ALA A 27 -21.75 2.12 -8.90
C ALA A 27 -21.82 1.83 -10.41
N ASN A 28 -21.38 0.63 -10.83
CA ASN A 28 -21.16 0.23 -12.23
C ASN A 28 -20.38 1.26 -13.05
N ARG A 29 -19.38 1.91 -12.41
CA ARG A 29 -18.51 2.95 -12.98
C ARG A 29 -17.34 3.25 -12.04
N ILE A 30 -16.35 4.01 -12.52
CA ILE A 30 -15.21 4.46 -11.69
C ILE A 30 -15.65 5.64 -10.81
N VAL A 31 -15.80 5.40 -9.50
CA VAL A 31 -16.15 6.40 -8.47
C VAL A 31 -15.00 6.66 -7.48
N VAL A 32 -13.93 5.88 -7.55
CA VAL A 32 -12.66 6.14 -6.86
C VAL A 32 -11.57 6.41 -7.89
N SER A 33 -10.87 7.54 -7.75
CA SER A 33 -9.82 7.93 -8.70
C SER A 33 -8.61 7.00 -8.56
N GLU A 34 -8.05 6.62 -9.70
CA GLU A 34 -6.83 5.83 -9.82
C GLU A 34 -5.69 6.69 -10.39
N PHE A 35 -4.47 6.14 -10.42
CA PHE A 35 -3.25 6.86 -10.82
C PHE A 35 -3.41 7.73 -12.09
N GLY A 36 -3.98 7.17 -13.15
CA GLY A 36 -4.17 7.85 -14.44
C GLY A 36 -5.63 8.07 -14.81
N THR A 37 -6.58 7.88 -13.90
CA THR A 37 -8.00 7.93 -14.23
C THR A 37 -8.78 8.61 -13.12
N ALA A 38 -9.30 9.79 -13.42
CA ALA A 38 -10.17 10.51 -12.51
C ALA A 38 -11.52 9.81 -12.39
N ALA A 39 -12.02 9.69 -11.15
CA ALA A 39 -13.37 9.23 -10.90
C ALA A 39 -14.42 10.19 -11.46
N PHE A 40 -15.54 9.62 -11.89
CA PHE A 40 -16.75 10.38 -12.08
C PHE A 40 -17.46 10.62 -10.73
N PRO A 41 -18.12 11.78 -10.54
CA PRO A 41 -18.86 12.03 -9.32
C PRO A 41 -19.90 10.94 -9.05
N ASP A 42 -19.84 10.34 -7.86
CA ASP A 42 -20.79 9.35 -7.42
C ASP A 42 -22.22 9.96 -7.44
N PRO A 43 -23.17 9.39 -8.22
CA PRO A 43 -24.54 9.88 -8.30
C PRO A 43 -25.29 9.74 -6.97
N CYS A 44 -24.86 8.84 -6.09
CA CYS A 44 -25.47 8.58 -4.79
C CYS A 44 -25.01 9.57 -3.72
N LYS A 45 -23.98 10.40 -3.99
CA LYS A 45 -23.47 11.40 -3.06
C LYS A 45 -24.08 12.78 -3.28
N THR A 46 -24.50 13.42 -2.19
CA THR A 46 -24.91 14.83 -2.17
C THR A 46 -23.73 15.76 -2.48
N ILE A 47 -24.00 17.03 -2.81
CA ILE A 47 -22.96 18.04 -3.09
C ILE A 47 -21.98 18.18 -1.91
N PHE A 48 -22.49 18.18 -0.68
CA PHE A 48 -21.65 18.26 0.52
C PHE A 48 -20.76 17.02 0.68
N GLN A 49 -21.31 15.82 0.47
CA GLN A 49 -20.55 14.57 0.51
C GLN A 49 -19.48 14.50 -0.59
N ARG A 50 -19.74 15.09 -1.76
CA ARG A 50 -18.74 15.22 -2.84
C ARG A 50 -17.59 16.12 -2.42
N LEU A 51 -17.88 17.30 -1.88
CA LEU A 51 -16.85 18.23 -1.39
C LEU A 51 -15.99 17.59 -0.29
N GLN A 52 -16.63 16.91 0.67
CA GLN A 52 -15.94 16.16 1.72
C GLN A 52 -15.06 15.05 1.13
N THR A 53 -15.55 14.28 0.15
CA THR A 53 -14.77 13.22 -0.50
C THR A 53 -13.55 13.80 -1.19
N THR A 54 -13.71 14.87 -1.98
CA THR A 54 -12.59 15.54 -2.67
C THR A 54 -11.56 16.07 -1.67
N PHE A 55 -12.01 16.69 -0.58
CA PHE A 55 -11.12 17.20 0.47
C PHE A 55 -10.36 16.06 1.17
N GLN A 56 -11.04 14.95 1.49
CA GLN A 56 -10.41 13.77 2.08
C GLN A 56 -9.40 13.11 1.14
N THR A 57 -9.68 13.01 -0.16
CA THR A 57 -8.73 12.51 -1.17
C THR A 57 -7.51 13.42 -1.29
N MET A 58 -7.69 14.74 -1.33
CA MET A 58 -6.57 15.70 -1.32
C MET A 58 -5.73 15.61 -0.05
N MET A 59 -6.34 15.26 1.08
CA MET A 59 -5.64 15.05 2.35
C MET A 59 -5.01 13.65 2.53
N GLY A 60 -5.11 12.78 1.53
CA GLY A 60 -4.56 11.42 1.60
C GLY A 60 -5.39 10.41 2.42
N LYS A 61 -6.64 10.74 2.78
CA LYS A 61 -7.50 9.88 3.60
C LYS A 61 -8.34 8.88 2.79
N ASN A 62 -8.53 9.13 1.50
CA ASN A 62 -9.31 8.27 0.58
C ASN A 62 -8.47 7.89 -0.64
N TRP A 63 -7.22 7.47 -0.42
CA TRP A 63 -6.43 6.90 -1.50
C TRP A 63 -6.94 5.53 -1.90
N THR A 64 -6.72 5.20 -3.16
CA THR A 64 -7.08 3.89 -3.70
C THR A 64 -6.38 2.79 -2.91
N ASP A 65 -7.12 1.73 -2.64
CA ASP A 65 -6.60 0.49 -2.08
C ASP A 65 -6.53 -0.62 -3.15
N ASN A 66 -6.49 -0.21 -4.41
CA ASN A 66 -6.26 -1.08 -5.56
C ASN A 66 -4.79 -1.55 -5.58
N CYS A 67 -4.49 -2.55 -4.76
CA CYS A 67 -3.16 -3.12 -4.58
C CYS A 67 -2.77 -4.05 -5.75
N ASN A 68 -2.61 -3.48 -6.95
CA ASN A 68 -2.44 -4.22 -8.20
C ASN A 68 -0.99 -4.36 -8.71
N VAL A 69 0.02 -3.90 -7.96
CA VAL A 69 1.40 -3.80 -8.46
C VAL A 69 2.20 -5.05 -8.14
N SER A 70 2.17 -5.51 -6.89
CA SER A 70 3.01 -6.64 -6.45
C SER A 70 2.41 -7.36 -5.27
N VAL A 71 2.97 -8.53 -4.95
CA VAL A 71 2.68 -9.30 -3.74
C VAL A 71 3.97 -9.70 -3.04
N GLY A 72 3.96 -9.77 -1.71
CA GLY A 72 5.15 -10.12 -0.92
C GLY A 72 4.81 -10.64 0.47
N TYR A 73 5.64 -11.54 0.97
CA TYR A 73 5.55 -12.04 2.35
C TYR A 73 6.36 -11.14 3.29
N PHE A 74 5.71 -10.68 4.36
CA PHE A 74 6.35 -10.01 5.49
C PHE A 74 6.05 -10.84 6.73
N GLY A 75 7.06 -11.54 7.25
CA GLY A 75 6.84 -12.64 8.19
C GLY A 75 5.99 -13.74 7.55
N ASP A 76 4.94 -14.16 8.24
CA ASP A 76 3.97 -15.17 7.77
C ASP A 76 2.78 -14.57 6.98
N GLN A 77 2.75 -13.24 6.82
CA GLN A 77 1.63 -12.53 6.21
C GLN A 77 1.93 -12.17 4.75
N LEU A 78 1.06 -12.62 3.84
CA LEU A 78 1.11 -12.26 2.42
C LEU A 78 0.33 -10.97 2.17
N TYR A 79 0.96 -10.00 1.53
CA TYR A 79 0.37 -8.71 1.18
C TYR A 79 0.31 -8.50 -0.32
N ALA A 80 -0.77 -7.90 -0.79
CA ALA A 80 -0.86 -7.21 -2.07
C ALA A 80 -0.56 -5.72 -1.87
N MET A 81 0.16 -5.12 -2.82
CA MET A 81 0.67 -3.75 -2.70
C MET A 81 0.39 -2.90 -3.95
N THR A 82 0.29 -1.60 -3.70
CA THR A 82 0.40 -0.52 -4.68
C THR A 82 1.27 0.58 -4.06
N GLU A 83 1.32 1.77 -4.64
CA GLU A 83 2.21 2.85 -4.21
C GLU A 83 1.49 3.94 -3.39
N THR A 84 0.47 3.54 -2.65
CA THR A 84 -0.23 4.39 -1.68
C THR A 84 0.32 4.10 -0.27
N ASN A 85 -0.35 4.60 0.76
CA ASN A 85 -0.14 4.16 2.14
C ASN A 85 -0.96 2.92 2.50
N VAL A 86 -1.66 2.29 1.55
CA VAL A 86 -2.55 1.17 1.81
C VAL A 86 -1.99 -0.12 1.21
N ILE A 87 -1.96 -1.16 2.04
CA ILE A 87 -1.69 -2.54 1.61
C ILE A 87 -2.82 -3.46 2.10
N ARG A 88 -3.03 -4.57 1.38
CA ARG A 88 -4.08 -5.55 1.69
C ARG A 88 -3.45 -6.90 1.99
N ARG A 89 -3.76 -7.47 3.15
CA ARG A 89 -3.39 -8.86 3.45
C ARG A 89 -4.27 -9.79 2.65
N ILE A 90 -3.68 -10.82 2.06
CA ILE A 90 -4.37 -11.83 1.27
C ILE A 90 -4.03 -13.23 1.77
N SER A 91 -4.98 -14.14 1.66
CA SER A 91 -4.79 -15.55 1.94
C SER A 91 -4.06 -16.23 0.77
N PRO A 92 -2.95 -16.94 1.00
CA PRO A 92 -2.28 -17.68 -0.07
C PRO A 92 -3.07 -18.92 -0.53
N GLU A 93 -4.05 -19.37 0.24
CA GLU A 93 -4.82 -20.58 -0.04
C GLU A 93 -5.94 -20.30 -1.05
N ASP A 94 -6.78 -19.32 -0.77
CA ASP A 94 -8.02 -19.02 -1.50
C ASP A 94 -8.03 -17.62 -2.17
N LEU A 95 -6.99 -16.81 -1.96
CA LEU A 95 -6.81 -15.46 -2.51
C LEU A 95 -7.83 -14.43 -2.00
N HIS A 96 -8.53 -14.71 -0.89
CA HIS A 96 -9.38 -13.73 -0.24
C HIS A 96 -8.59 -12.70 0.57
N ILE A 97 -9.15 -11.50 0.73
CA ILE A 97 -8.62 -10.49 1.65
C ILE A 97 -8.82 -10.98 3.08
N ILE A 98 -7.79 -10.81 3.91
CA ILE A 98 -7.85 -11.11 5.35
C ILE A 98 -7.93 -9.80 6.12
N GLY A 99 -9.03 -9.60 6.84
CA GLY A 99 -9.22 -8.44 7.72
C GLY A 99 -9.30 -7.10 6.99
N ASP A 100 -9.12 -6.02 7.74
CA ASP A 100 -9.13 -4.66 7.21
C ASP A 100 -7.81 -4.31 6.49
N LYS A 101 -7.88 -3.29 5.64
CA LYS A 101 -6.68 -2.74 4.99
C LYS A 101 -5.70 -2.20 6.04
N THR A 102 -4.42 -2.45 5.83
CA THR A 102 -3.36 -1.79 6.61
C THR A 102 -3.12 -0.42 6.01
N ASN A 103 -3.38 0.63 6.79
CA ASN A 103 -2.93 1.97 6.49
C ASN A 103 -1.57 2.21 7.18
N ILE A 104 -0.50 2.22 6.39
CA ILE A 104 0.88 2.39 6.84
C ILE A 104 1.05 3.68 7.67
N SER A 105 0.32 4.74 7.31
CA SER A 105 0.41 6.05 7.98
C SER A 105 -0.05 6.01 9.45
N ASP A 106 -0.78 4.98 9.87
CA ASP A 106 -1.23 4.82 11.26
C ASP A 106 -0.11 4.28 12.17
N TYR A 107 0.94 3.70 11.59
CA TYR A 107 2.05 3.07 12.32
C TYR A 107 3.37 3.81 12.16
N ILE A 108 3.61 4.37 10.98
CA ILE A 108 4.86 5.06 10.65
C ILE A 108 4.57 6.31 9.84
N ALA A 109 5.37 7.36 10.01
CA ALA A 109 5.15 8.67 9.40
C ALA A 109 5.48 8.68 7.90
N LEU A 110 4.69 7.93 7.12
CA LEU A 110 4.76 7.85 5.67
C LEU A 110 3.44 8.28 5.04
N ASN A 111 3.53 9.03 3.96
CA ASN A 111 2.42 9.35 3.07
C ASN A 111 2.19 8.25 2.04
N GLN A 112 3.26 7.65 1.50
CA GLN A 112 3.21 6.51 0.56
C GLN A 112 4.44 5.64 0.78
N ALA A 113 4.39 4.39 0.32
CA ALA A 113 5.53 3.49 0.24
C ALA A 113 5.57 2.82 -1.13
N THR A 114 6.73 2.32 -1.56
CA THR A 114 6.83 1.57 -2.81
C THR A 114 6.14 0.21 -2.71
N ALA A 115 5.78 -0.36 -3.85
CA ALA A 115 5.37 -1.75 -3.97
C ALA A 115 6.58 -2.71 -4.14
N HIS A 116 7.81 -2.24 -3.94
CA HIS A 116 9.05 -3.02 -4.13
C HIS A 116 9.92 -3.04 -2.88
N PRO A 117 9.40 -3.56 -1.75
CA PRO A 117 10.23 -3.76 -0.57
C PRO A 117 11.27 -4.86 -0.79
N HIS A 118 12.42 -4.69 -0.15
CA HIS A 118 13.45 -5.72 -0.08
C HIS A 118 13.22 -6.60 1.15
N VAL A 119 13.13 -7.91 0.94
CA VAL A 119 13.08 -8.90 2.02
C VAL A 119 14.46 -9.53 2.17
N CYS A 120 15.10 -9.29 3.31
CA CYS A 120 16.40 -9.84 3.66
C CYS A 120 16.30 -11.34 4.01
N HIS A 121 17.46 -12.02 4.05
CA HIS A 121 17.52 -13.45 4.35
C HIS A 121 17.00 -13.80 5.75
N ASP A 122 17.15 -12.90 6.71
CA ASP A 122 16.61 -13.04 8.07
C ASP A 122 15.11 -12.73 8.17
N GLY A 123 14.46 -12.37 7.05
CA GLY A 123 13.06 -11.96 6.97
C GLY A 123 12.82 -10.48 7.27
N THR A 124 13.85 -9.70 7.61
CA THR A 124 13.72 -8.24 7.77
C THR A 124 13.29 -7.63 6.45
N VAL A 125 12.30 -6.73 6.49
CA VAL A 125 11.82 -6.05 5.29
C VAL A 125 12.25 -4.59 5.32
N TYR A 126 12.84 -4.10 4.24
CA TYR A 126 13.08 -2.69 4.02
C TYR A 126 12.16 -2.15 2.95
N ASN A 127 11.58 -0.98 3.17
CA ASN A 127 10.85 -0.25 2.14
C ASN A 127 11.22 1.23 2.17
N MET A 128 10.88 1.95 1.12
CA MET A 128 11.09 3.38 0.98
C MET A 128 9.75 4.08 0.77
N GLY A 129 9.60 5.26 1.36
CA GLY A 129 8.37 6.04 1.30
C GLY A 129 8.60 7.54 1.43
N ASN A 130 7.53 8.31 1.31
CA ASN A 130 7.58 9.77 1.40
C ASN A 130 7.06 10.26 2.74
N ASN A 131 7.68 11.28 3.32
CA ASN A 131 7.10 12.07 4.40
C ASN A 131 7.05 13.55 4.00
N TYR A 132 5.90 13.99 3.53
CA TYR A 132 5.64 15.38 3.12
C TYR A 132 5.40 16.32 4.30
N ARG A 133 5.14 15.77 5.50
CA ARG A 133 4.82 16.53 6.71
C ARG A 133 5.99 16.64 7.69
N HIS A 134 7.17 16.19 7.28
CA HIS A 134 8.38 16.26 8.10
C HIS A 134 8.76 17.73 8.38
N LYS A 135 9.26 18.01 9.59
CA LYS A 135 9.49 19.39 10.09
C LYS A 135 10.45 20.20 9.22
N ARG A 136 11.37 19.54 8.53
CA ARG A 136 12.38 20.16 7.65
C ARG A 136 11.95 20.22 6.18
N GLY A 137 10.67 19.96 5.87
CA GLY A 137 10.15 19.83 4.50
C GLY A 137 10.06 18.37 4.05
N PRO A 138 9.66 18.08 2.80
CA PRO A 138 9.55 16.70 2.29
C PRO A 138 10.84 15.90 2.39
N HIS A 139 10.73 14.65 2.86
CA HIS A 139 11.83 13.69 2.94
C HIS A 139 11.42 12.36 2.30
N TYR A 140 12.37 11.68 1.68
CA TYR A 140 12.29 10.25 1.47
C TYR A 140 12.69 9.55 2.77
N VAL A 141 11.99 8.48 3.11
CA VAL A 141 12.12 7.79 4.40
C VAL A 141 12.31 6.32 4.12
N LEU A 142 13.38 5.74 4.66
CA LEU A 142 13.58 4.29 4.65
C LEU A 142 12.98 3.71 5.93
N VAL A 143 12.20 2.66 5.76
CA VAL A 143 11.52 1.96 6.85
C VAL A 143 12.00 0.52 6.92
N LYS A 144 12.10 0.02 8.14
CA LYS A 144 12.43 -1.36 8.47
C LYS A 144 11.24 -1.98 9.17
N ILE A 145 10.85 -3.17 8.73
CA ILE A 145 9.86 -4.02 9.39
C ILE A 145 10.62 -5.24 9.91
N PRO A 146 10.51 -5.56 11.21
CA PRO A 146 11.19 -6.74 11.75
C PRO A 146 10.61 -8.04 11.19
N PRO A 147 11.40 -9.13 11.13
CA PRO A 147 10.95 -10.42 10.61
C PRO A 147 9.84 -11.06 11.43
N THR A 148 9.81 -10.74 12.73
CA THR A 148 8.75 -11.13 13.66
C THR A 148 8.15 -9.88 14.24
N PHE A 149 6.83 -9.86 14.35
CA PHE A 149 6.07 -8.74 14.88
C PHE A 149 4.93 -9.30 15.73
N GLY A 150 4.60 -8.62 16.83
CA GLY A 150 3.64 -9.11 17.81
C GLY A 150 2.16 -8.95 17.42
N SER A 151 1.87 -8.51 16.19
CA SER A 151 0.50 -8.24 15.72
C SER A 151 0.02 -9.32 14.77
N SER A 152 -1.17 -9.85 15.04
CA SER A 152 -1.91 -10.70 14.11
C SER A 152 -2.44 -9.95 12.90
N ASP A 153 -2.50 -8.61 12.98
CA ASP A 153 -3.27 -7.79 12.04
C ASP A 153 -2.36 -7.20 10.98
N THR A 154 -1.20 -6.67 11.38
CA THR A 154 -0.27 -6.05 10.43
C THR A 154 1.20 -6.15 10.81
N CYS A 155 2.04 -6.35 9.78
CA CYS A 155 3.49 -6.31 9.91
C CYS A 155 4.01 -4.91 10.28
N TYR A 156 3.25 -3.84 10.01
CA TYR A 156 3.69 -2.46 10.28
C TYR A 156 3.62 -2.04 11.74
N SER A 157 3.02 -2.86 12.63
CA SER A 157 2.88 -2.58 14.06
C SER A 157 4.20 -2.30 14.79
N GLN A 158 5.31 -2.82 14.28
CA GLN A 158 6.65 -2.62 14.82
C GLN A 158 7.61 -2.03 13.77
N ALA A 159 7.09 -1.37 12.73
CA ALA A 159 7.91 -0.71 11.73
C ALA A 159 8.70 0.47 12.33
N GLN A 160 9.92 0.68 11.84
CA GLN A 160 10.82 1.73 12.31
C GLN A 160 11.39 2.52 11.14
N ILE A 161 11.56 3.83 11.34
CA ILE A 161 12.32 4.67 10.42
C ILE A 161 13.80 4.43 10.67
N VAL A 162 14.55 4.07 9.63
CA VAL A 162 16.00 3.81 9.72
C VAL A 162 16.85 4.90 9.06
N ALA A 163 16.28 5.65 8.11
CA ALA A 163 16.95 6.78 7.50
C ALA A 163 15.94 7.77 6.91
N GLU A 164 16.33 9.03 6.84
CA GLU A 164 15.58 10.12 6.22
C GLU A 164 16.49 10.91 5.29
N ILE A 165 16.06 11.13 4.06
CA ILE A 165 16.82 11.81 3.01
C ILE A 165 16.01 13.04 2.56
N PRO A 166 16.52 14.26 2.70
CA PRO A 166 15.79 15.45 2.27
C PRO A 166 15.60 15.44 0.75
N VAL A 167 14.44 15.90 0.29
CA VAL A 167 14.20 16.10 -1.14
C VAL A 167 15.05 17.28 -1.64
N SER A 168 15.70 17.11 -2.80
CA SER A 168 16.56 18.15 -3.40
C SER A 168 15.78 19.43 -3.76
N THR A 169 14.54 19.28 -4.21
CA THR A 169 13.63 20.39 -4.52
C THR A 169 12.39 20.31 -3.64
N ARG A 170 12.28 21.20 -2.65
CA ARG A 170 11.29 21.13 -1.56
C ARG A 170 9.83 20.96 -1.97
N MET A 171 9.42 21.43 -3.15
CA MET A 171 8.03 21.35 -3.64
C MET A 171 7.83 20.27 -4.71
N PHE A 172 8.89 19.59 -5.13
CA PHE A 172 8.88 18.65 -6.25
C PHE A 172 9.63 17.36 -5.86
N PRO A 173 9.05 16.54 -4.98
CA PRO A 173 9.57 15.20 -4.71
C PRO A 173 9.58 14.38 -6.00
N SER A 174 10.68 13.68 -6.25
CA SER A 174 10.80 12.77 -7.38
C SER A 174 9.94 11.53 -7.14
N TYR A 175 9.36 11.02 -8.22
CA TYR A 175 8.82 9.68 -8.24
C TYR A 175 9.96 8.65 -8.21
N TYR A 176 9.78 7.58 -7.42
CA TYR A 176 10.64 6.42 -7.40
C TYR A 176 9.77 5.18 -7.26
N HIS A 177 10.08 4.17 -8.06
CA HIS A 177 9.34 2.91 -8.07
C HIS A 177 9.97 1.88 -7.12
N SER A 178 11.29 1.92 -6.97
CA SER A 178 12.07 1.00 -6.15
C SER A 178 13.36 1.68 -5.67
N PHE A 179 14.15 0.97 -4.87
CA PHE A 179 15.45 1.42 -4.38
C PHE A 179 16.43 0.25 -4.32
N GLY A 180 17.72 0.55 -4.18
CA GLY A 180 18.77 -0.47 -3.99
C GLY A 180 19.13 -0.62 -2.51
N ILE A 181 19.46 -1.84 -2.10
CA ILE A 181 20.02 -2.14 -0.78
C ILE A 181 21.22 -3.08 -0.93
N THR A 182 22.24 -2.85 -0.11
CA THR A 182 23.43 -3.69 0.01
C THR A 182 23.58 -4.15 1.46
N LYS A 183 24.58 -5.01 1.72
CA LYS A 183 24.86 -5.50 3.08
C LYS A 183 25.39 -4.40 4.01
N ASP A 184 26.18 -3.49 3.44
CA ASP A 184 26.73 -2.30 4.09
C ASP A 184 25.79 -1.10 3.92
#